data_AF-A0A142X2F5-F1
#
_entry.id   AF-A0A142X2F5-F1
#
_cell.length_a   1.000
_cell.length_b   1.000
_cell.length_c   1.000
_cell.angle_alpha   90.00
_cell.angle_beta   90.00
_cell.angle_gamma   90.00
#
_symmetry.space_group_name_H-M   'P 1'
#
loop_
_entity.id
_entity.type
_entity.pdbx_description
1 polymer ?
#
loop_
_entity_poly.entity_id
_entity_poly.type
_entity_poly.pdbx_seq_one_letter_code
_entity_poly.pdbx_strand_id
1 'polypeptide(L)'
;MVSWLGVVPPLEIRMAWRFFFVGLVFGLTTALPVDAADPWLAGSSVSAALEEPCLALFNKKPIRLALRDLSGQLRIAMVLDRRCDPNRTVTLADNRLSLKEALAAAAEQSGTAMTTVGSVLYFGPPESAGALRTMAELRRMELTASPPKRRAELARPREVAWADLAEPREVLDRLTRPAGLRVLNPEQLPYDLMAEETLPQSSTVESLTLFCAQFGLGFEWSENAAAIRLVPFPAAATITRPHPVPAARMKEITGQIRSAWPELAVTTTAGKVEFAGRIEQHEQVEEWIRPASKPVRPKPKPVDLSRKRLTFRVAQTPARDVLKALEATGLAFDVAEGIDLDTRLSLELRDATPAEVVEAIAAQLRAVSEIDGTTARLKPEAGTR
;
A
#
# COMPACT_ATOMS: atom_id res chain seq x y z
N MET A 1 13.24 82.39 20.52
CA MET A 1 12.22 81.31 20.52
C MET A 1 12.91 80.00 20.86
N VAL A 2 12.21 79.14 21.61
CA VAL A 2 12.60 77.77 22.05
C VAL A 2 13.28 76.98 20.92
N SER A 3 14.44 76.30 21.00
CA SER A 3 15.41 75.92 22.06
C SER A 3 15.06 74.79 23.04
N TRP A 4 15.42 73.53 22.74
CA TRP A 4 15.79 72.38 23.63
C TRP A 4 16.46 71.33 22.69
N LEU A 5 17.72 70.88 22.85
CA LEU A 5 18.28 69.94 23.85
C LEU A 5 17.66 68.52 23.77
N GLY A 6 18.40 67.39 23.74
CA GLY A 6 19.85 67.15 23.66
C GLY A 6 20.34 65.95 24.52
N VAL A 7 21.55 65.44 24.22
CA VAL A 7 22.41 64.56 25.06
C VAL A 7 22.16 63.03 25.11
N VAL A 8 23.30 62.29 25.15
CA VAL A 8 23.57 60.83 25.35
C VAL A 8 25.00 60.73 25.95
N PRO A 9 25.45 59.70 26.71
CA PRO A 9 24.79 58.54 27.33
C PRO A 9 24.56 58.77 28.86
N PRO A 10 25.23 58.21 29.91
CA PRO A 10 26.38 57.27 30.06
C PRO A 10 25.99 55.91 30.75
N LEU A 11 26.94 55.25 31.45
CA LEU A 11 26.77 54.08 32.35
C LEU A 11 26.80 54.51 33.84
N GLU A 12 26.24 53.67 34.73
CA GLU A 12 26.72 53.47 36.12
C GLU A 12 26.52 51.98 36.49
N ILE A 13 27.28 51.45 37.47
CA ILE A 13 27.39 50.01 37.76
C ILE A 13 27.34 49.77 39.28
N ARG A 14 26.50 48.85 39.79
CA ARG A 14 26.85 48.00 40.96
C ARG A 14 25.83 46.90 41.34
N MET A 15 26.35 45.89 42.04
CA MET A 15 25.67 44.88 42.88
C MET A 15 24.58 44.07 42.16
N ALA A 16 24.80 42.85 41.67
CA ALA A 16 25.50 41.70 42.25
C ALA A 16 24.95 41.26 43.62
N TRP A 17 24.19 40.16 43.64
CA TRP A 17 23.98 39.26 44.79
C TRP A 17 24.02 37.81 44.27
N ARG A 18 24.50 36.87 45.09
CA ARG A 18 24.64 35.45 44.73
C ARG A 18 23.48 34.64 45.31
N PHE A 19 22.85 33.79 44.50
CA PHE A 19 22.24 32.56 45.01
C PHE A 19 22.48 31.37 44.07
N PHE A 20 22.74 30.22 44.67
CA PHE A 20 22.80 28.91 44.02
C PHE A 20 21.38 28.39 43.80
N PHE A 21 21.09 27.80 42.64
CA PHE A 21 20.25 26.59 42.60
C PHE A 21 20.53 25.77 41.33
N VAL A 22 20.44 24.45 41.46
CA VAL A 22 20.56 23.51 40.33
C VAL A 22 19.19 23.36 39.68
N GLY A 23 19.10 23.52 38.36
CA GLY A 23 17.82 23.57 37.64
C GLY A 23 17.89 23.08 36.20
N LEU A 24 17.56 21.79 36.04
CA LEU A 24 16.99 21.08 34.88
C LEU A 24 17.01 21.75 33.48
N VAL A 25 17.41 20.98 32.46
CA VAL A 25 17.15 21.32 31.05
C VAL A 25 15.64 21.34 30.81
N PHE A 26 15.09 22.54 30.51
CA PHE A 26 13.74 22.68 30.00
C PHE A 26 13.67 22.16 28.54
N GLY A 27 13.43 20.85 28.40
CA GLY A 27 12.89 20.31 27.15
C GLY A 27 11.55 20.97 26.86
N LEU A 28 11.36 21.45 25.62
CA LEU A 28 10.15 22.16 25.26
C LEU A 28 8.96 21.19 25.29
N THR A 29 8.04 21.37 26.24
CA THR A 29 6.85 20.52 26.38
C THR A 29 5.83 20.85 25.29
N THR A 30 6.11 20.43 24.06
CA THR A 30 5.08 20.37 23.01
C THR A 30 4.05 19.32 23.44
N ALA A 31 2.90 19.79 23.93
CA ALA A 31 1.74 18.94 24.08
C ALA A 31 1.41 18.35 22.70
N LEU A 32 1.65 17.05 22.54
CA LEU A 32 1.36 16.35 21.29
C LEU A 32 -0.16 16.41 21.06
N PRO A 33 -0.63 16.86 19.90
CA PRO A 33 -2.05 16.84 19.59
C PRO A 33 -2.52 15.39 19.50
N VAL A 34 -3.40 14.98 20.42
CA VAL A 34 -4.10 13.69 20.34
C VAL A 34 -5.24 13.81 19.33
N ASP A 35 -4.89 13.96 18.05
CA ASP A 35 -5.53 13.23 16.95
C ASP A 35 -4.68 13.35 15.66
N ALA A 36 -4.07 12.25 15.23
CA ALA A 36 -3.32 12.14 13.98
C ALA A 36 -3.10 10.65 13.66
N ALA A 37 -4.11 10.00 13.07
CA ALA A 37 -3.95 8.63 12.58
C ALA A 37 -2.84 8.55 11.51
N ASP A 38 -1.91 7.59 11.64
CA ASP A 38 -0.73 7.50 10.77
C ASP A 38 -1.08 7.56 9.28
N PRO A 39 -0.39 8.37 8.47
CA PRO A 39 -0.74 8.58 7.07
C PRO A 39 -0.65 7.29 6.26
N TRP A 40 -1.53 7.17 5.26
CA TRP A 40 -1.47 6.08 4.28
C TRP A 40 -0.10 6.02 3.58
N LEU A 41 0.44 4.81 3.41
CA LEU A 41 1.64 4.57 2.62
C LEU A 41 1.40 4.96 1.16
N ALA A 42 2.41 5.58 0.54
CA ALA A 42 2.34 6.08 -0.82
C ALA A 42 3.61 5.79 -1.62
N GLY A 43 3.46 5.68 -2.95
CA GLY A 43 4.58 5.51 -3.89
C GLY A 43 5.54 4.36 -3.51
N SER A 44 6.83 4.66 -3.42
CA SER A 44 7.88 3.68 -3.12
C SER A 44 7.73 2.98 -1.77
N SER A 45 7.05 3.58 -0.78
CA SER A 45 6.77 2.92 0.50
C SER A 45 5.77 1.77 0.36
N VAL A 46 4.82 1.85 -0.59
CA VAL A 46 3.93 0.73 -0.92
C VAL A 46 4.72 -0.39 -1.61
N SER A 47 5.59 -0.04 -2.57
CA SER A 47 6.46 -1.01 -3.25
C SER A 47 7.43 -1.72 -2.29
N ALA A 48 7.95 -1.03 -1.29
CA ALA A 48 8.78 -1.63 -0.24
C ALA A 48 7.96 -2.59 0.65
N ALA A 49 6.83 -2.13 1.20
CA ALA A 49 5.98 -2.94 2.07
C ALA A 49 5.42 -4.20 1.38
N LEU A 50 5.23 -4.16 0.06
CA LEU A 50 4.83 -5.31 -0.75
C LEU A 50 5.89 -6.43 -0.80
N GLU A 51 7.18 -6.11 -0.76
CA GLU A 51 8.27 -7.11 -0.81
C GLU A 51 8.69 -7.62 0.58
N GLU A 52 8.16 -7.03 1.66
CA GLU A 52 8.40 -7.50 3.04
C GLU A 52 7.66 -8.81 3.35
N PRO A 53 8.22 -9.72 4.20
CA PRO A 53 7.58 -10.96 4.61
C PRO A 53 6.26 -10.73 5.38
N CYS A 54 5.21 -11.48 5.05
CA CYS A 54 3.88 -11.26 5.63
C CYS A 54 3.44 -12.38 6.58
N LEU A 55 2.92 -11.99 7.76
CA LEU A 55 2.37 -12.88 8.77
C LEU A 55 0.82 -12.84 8.80
N ALA A 56 0.20 -12.62 7.65
CA ALA A 56 -1.26 -12.60 7.50
C ALA A 56 -1.82 -14.03 7.45
N LEU A 57 -2.27 -14.55 8.59
CA LEU A 57 -3.06 -15.77 8.65
C LEU A 57 -4.54 -15.47 8.45
N PHE A 58 -5.13 -16.03 7.40
CA PHE A 58 -6.59 -16.09 7.24
C PHE A 58 -7.03 -17.53 7.06
N ASN A 59 -8.16 -17.90 7.66
CA ASN A 59 -8.78 -19.20 7.49
C ASN A 59 -10.23 -18.97 7.05
N LYS A 60 -10.53 -19.27 5.78
CA LYS A 60 -11.85 -19.10 5.15
C LYS A 60 -12.50 -17.74 5.42
N LYS A 61 -11.72 -16.65 5.41
CA LYS A 61 -12.23 -15.28 5.65
C LYS A 61 -12.76 -14.68 4.35
N PRO A 62 -13.96 -14.04 4.32
CA PRO A 62 -14.43 -13.30 3.15
C PRO A 62 -13.40 -12.27 2.65
N ILE A 63 -13.13 -12.23 1.34
CA ILE A 63 -12.07 -11.42 0.74
C ILE A 63 -12.21 -9.93 1.06
N ARG A 64 -13.44 -9.38 1.08
CA ARG A 64 -13.69 -7.97 1.48
C ARG A 64 -13.23 -7.70 2.92
N LEU A 65 -13.46 -8.64 3.84
CA LEU A 65 -13.04 -8.53 5.24
C LEU A 65 -11.55 -8.83 5.44
N ALA A 66 -10.93 -9.63 4.57
CA ALA A 66 -9.47 -9.82 4.55
C ALA A 66 -8.77 -8.52 4.11
N LEU A 67 -9.13 -7.98 2.94
CA LEU A 67 -8.54 -6.77 2.37
C LEU A 67 -8.76 -5.52 3.24
N ARG A 68 -9.97 -5.31 3.77
CA ARG A 68 -10.25 -4.15 4.65
C ARG A 68 -9.40 -4.18 5.92
N ASP A 69 -9.31 -5.33 6.59
CA ASP A 69 -8.54 -5.47 7.82
C ASP A 69 -7.02 -5.34 7.55
N LEU A 70 -6.51 -5.88 6.43
CA LEU A 70 -5.12 -5.65 5.98
C LEU A 70 -4.84 -4.18 5.65
N SER A 71 -5.75 -3.53 4.93
CA SER A 71 -5.67 -2.12 4.54
C SER A 71 -5.53 -1.22 5.78
N GLY A 72 -6.35 -1.47 6.80
CA GLY A 72 -6.27 -0.80 8.09
C GLY A 72 -4.97 -1.08 8.87
N GLN A 73 -4.49 -2.33 8.86
CA GLN A 73 -3.27 -2.76 9.59
C GLN A 73 -1.97 -2.25 8.95
N LEU A 74 -1.88 -2.31 7.62
CA LEU A 74 -0.67 -2.03 6.85
C LEU A 74 -0.62 -0.59 6.33
N ARG A 75 -1.71 0.17 6.49
CA ARG A 75 -1.91 1.52 5.94
C ARG A 75 -1.66 1.58 4.42
N ILE A 76 -2.00 0.51 3.69
CA ILE A 76 -1.98 0.43 2.22
C ILE A 76 -3.42 0.41 1.74
N ALA A 77 -3.83 1.34 0.88
CA ALA A 77 -5.19 1.35 0.35
C ALA A 77 -5.45 0.13 -0.56
N MET A 78 -6.53 -0.59 -0.28
CA MET A 78 -6.95 -1.77 -1.03
C MET A 78 -8.41 -1.61 -1.49
N VAL A 79 -8.62 -1.62 -2.80
CA VAL A 79 -9.92 -1.52 -3.48
C VAL A 79 -10.32 -2.89 -4.01
N LEU A 80 -11.54 -3.34 -3.70
CA LEU A 80 -12.12 -4.55 -4.25
C LEU A 80 -13.27 -4.17 -5.20
N ASP A 81 -13.07 -4.38 -6.49
CA ASP A 81 -14.06 -4.13 -7.53
C ASP A 81 -15.40 -4.80 -7.19
N ARG A 82 -16.46 -4.00 -7.11
CA ARG A 82 -17.87 -4.40 -6.90
C ARG A 82 -18.38 -5.54 -7.79
N ARG A 83 -17.75 -5.81 -8.94
CA ARG A 83 -18.09 -6.91 -9.87
C ARG A 83 -17.55 -8.26 -9.38
N CYS A 84 -16.66 -8.26 -8.38
CA CYS A 84 -16.15 -9.46 -7.72
C CYS A 84 -16.99 -9.79 -6.49
N ASP A 85 -17.27 -11.07 -6.27
CA ASP A 85 -18.02 -11.55 -5.10
C ASP A 85 -17.22 -11.30 -3.80
N PRO A 86 -17.69 -10.40 -2.91
CA PRO A 86 -16.96 -10.02 -1.70
C PRO A 86 -16.97 -11.10 -0.62
N ASN A 87 -17.87 -12.09 -0.75
CA ASN A 87 -18.08 -13.17 0.21
C ASN A 87 -17.22 -14.41 -0.09
N ARG A 88 -16.55 -14.46 -1.25
CA ARG A 88 -15.55 -15.51 -1.54
C ARG A 88 -14.52 -15.58 -0.44
N THR A 89 -14.34 -16.78 0.10
CA THR A 89 -13.48 -16.99 1.26
C THR A 89 -12.06 -17.30 0.82
N VAL A 90 -11.08 -16.68 1.48
CA VAL A 90 -9.65 -16.89 1.24
C VAL A 90 -8.96 -17.44 2.48
N THR A 91 -7.92 -18.24 2.24
CA THR A 91 -7.09 -18.86 3.26
C THR A 91 -5.63 -18.57 2.96
N LEU A 92 -4.95 -17.89 3.89
CA LEU A 92 -3.51 -17.65 3.85
C LEU A 92 -2.88 -18.36 5.05
N ALA A 93 -1.97 -19.28 4.76
CA ALA A 93 -1.38 -20.19 5.74
C ALA A 93 0.13 -20.43 5.55
N ASP A 94 0.77 -19.76 4.58
CA ASP A 94 2.23 -19.74 4.44
C ASP A 94 2.76 -18.34 4.74
N ASN A 95 3.70 -18.28 5.67
CA ASN A 95 4.34 -17.10 6.24
C ASN A 95 5.74 -16.84 5.65
N ARG A 96 6.16 -17.62 4.66
CA ARG A 96 7.40 -17.43 3.90
C ARG A 96 7.22 -16.57 2.64
N LEU A 97 5.97 -16.18 2.36
CA LEU A 97 5.61 -15.29 1.26
C LEU A 97 5.84 -13.82 1.63
N SER A 98 6.26 -13.02 0.66
CA SER A 98 6.11 -11.56 0.74
C SER A 98 4.63 -11.16 0.77
N LEU A 99 4.32 -9.95 1.25
CA LEU A 99 2.96 -9.41 1.23
C LEU A 99 2.34 -9.46 -0.17
N LYS A 100 3.13 -9.18 -1.21
CA LYS A 100 2.75 -9.24 -2.63
C LYS A 100 2.36 -10.64 -3.07
N GLU A 101 3.15 -11.66 -2.72
CA GLU A 101 2.86 -13.06 -3.05
C GLU A 101 1.62 -13.56 -2.27
N ALA A 102 1.50 -13.19 -0.99
CA ALA A 102 0.34 -13.52 -0.16
C ALA A 102 -0.96 -12.87 -0.67
N LEU A 103 -0.92 -11.59 -1.07
CA LEU A 103 -2.07 -10.89 -1.66
C LEU A 103 -2.41 -11.42 -3.06
N ALA A 104 -1.43 -11.80 -3.87
CA ALA A 104 -1.66 -12.46 -5.16
C ALA A 104 -2.36 -13.82 -4.98
N ALA A 105 -1.93 -14.63 -4.01
CA ALA A 105 -2.60 -15.90 -3.69
C ALA A 105 -4.04 -15.72 -3.16
N ALA A 106 -4.31 -14.64 -2.42
CA ALA A 106 -5.68 -14.28 -2.03
C ALA A 106 -6.53 -13.79 -3.21
N ALA A 107 -5.93 -13.07 -4.17
CA ALA A 107 -6.60 -12.68 -5.40
C ALA A 107 -7.00 -13.92 -6.23
N GLU A 108 -6.06 -14.84 -6.45
CA GLU A 108 -6.28 -16.08 -7.20
C GLU A 108 -7.38 -16.96 -6.55
N GLN A 109 -7.32 -17.17 -5.22
CA GLN A 109 -8.36 -17.92 -4.48
C GLN A 109 -9.75 -17.28 -4.59
N SER A 110 -9.84 -15.96 -4.67
CA SER A 110 -11.10 -15.25 -4.87
C SER A 110 -11.52 -15.16 -6.36
N GLY A 111 -10.70 -15.66 -7.29
CA GLY A 111 -10.93 -15.54 -8.74
C GLY A 111 -10.83 -14.09 -9.25
N THR A 112 -10.03 -13.28 -8.57
CA THR A 112 -9.69 -11.91 -8.93
C THR A 112 -8.21 -11.83 -9.34
N ALA A 113 -7.76 -10.69 -9.86
CA ALA A 113 -6.35 -10.40 -10.00
C ALA A 113 -6.01 -9.05 -9.34
N MET A 114 -4.80 -8.99 -8.76
CA MET A 114 -4.26 -7.79 -8.10
C MET A 114 -3.43 -6.95 -9.09
N THR A 115 -3.54 -5.63 -9.00
CA THR A 115 -2.65 -4.68 -9.68
C THR A 115 -2.44 -3.41 -8.84
N THR A 116 -1.42 -2.59 -9.15
CA THR A 116 -1.08 -1.37 -8.37
C THR A 116 -1.22 -0.11 -9.23
N VAL A 117 -2.11 0.80 -8.84
CA VAL A 117 -2.34 2.08 -9.52
C VAL A 117 -2.04 3.22 -8.55
N GLY A 118 -0.97 3.97 -8.82
CA GLY A 118 -0.48 5.00 -7.90
C GLY A 118 -0.10 4.38 -6.55
N SER A 119 -0.80 4.78 -5.48
CA SER A 119 -0.61 4.25 -4.12
C SER A 119 -1.66 3.20 -3.71
N VAL A 120 -2.51 2.76 -4.64
CA VAL A 120 -3.67 1.89 -4.36
C VAL A 120 -3.47 0.49 -4.97
N LEU A 121 -3.75 -0.54 -4.19
CA LEU A 121 -3.91 -1.91 -4.67
C LEU A 121 -5.35 -2.12 -5.11
N TYR A 122 -5.54 -2.56 -6.36
CA TYR A 122 -6.83 -2.90 -6.94
C TYR A 122 -6.93 -4.41 -7.09
N PHE A 123 -8.03 -4.98 -6.63
CA PHE A 123 -8.43 -6.37 -6.78
C PHE A 123 -9.71 -6.41 -7.61
N GLY A 124 -9.68 -7.04 -8.78
CA GLY A 124 -10.85 -7.05 -9.66
C GLY A 124 -10.83 -8.16 -10.71
N PRO A 125 -11.74 -8.12 -11.69
CA PRO A 125 -11.78 -9.11 -12.77
C PRO A 125 -10.42 -9.15 -13.50
N PRO A 126 -9.85 -10.34 -13.82
CA PRO A 126 -8.50 -10.45 -14.36
C PRO A 126 -8.22 -9.63 -15.63
N GLU A 127 -9.23 -9.52 -16.50
CA GLU A 127 -9.22 -8.67 -17.70
C GLU A 127 -9.00 -7.19 -17.35
N SER A 128 -9.84 -6.63 -16.46
CA SER A 128 -9.73 -5.23 -16.06
C SER A 128 -8.44 -4.95 -15.27
N ALA A 129 -8.10 -5.80 -14.30
CA ALA A 129 -6.86 -5.66 -13.52
C ALA A 129 -5.60 -5.75 -14.40
N GLY A 130 -5.60 -6.66 -15.38
CA GLY A 130 -4.50 -6.90 -16.32
C GLY A 130 -4.32 -5.82 -17.39
N ALA A 131 -5.20 -4.81 -17.44
CA ALA A 131 -5.12 -3.64 -18.33
C ALA A 131 -5.09 -2.30 -17.58
N LEU A 132 -5.45 -2.26 -16.28
CA LEU A 132 -5.74 -1.03 -15.52
C LEU A 132 -4.56 -0.05 -15.47
N ARG A 133 -3.33 -0.54 -15.26
CA ARG A 133 -2.11 0.31 -15.24
C ARG A 133 -1.81 0.89 -16.61
N THR A 134 -2.05 0.13 -17.68
CA THR A 134 -1.92 0.60 -19.07
C THR A 134 -2.99 1.65 -19.38
N MET A 135 -4.22 1.49 -18.87
CA MET A 135 -5.28 2.50 -19.00
C MET A 135 -4.94 3.80 -18.25
N ALA A 136 -4.43 3.73 -17.02
CA ALA A 136 -3.94 4.90 -16.31
C ALA A 136 -2.82 5.60 -17.11
N GLU A 137 -1.87 4.85 -17.66
CA GLU A 137 -0.77 5.43 -18.43
C GLU A 137 -1.23 6.05 -19.77
N LEU A 138 -2.17 5.42 -20.50
CA LEU A 138 -2.82 6.02 -21.68
C LEU A 138 -3.39 7.41 -21.35
N ARG A 139 -4.16 7.51 -20.26
CA ARG A 139 -4.76 8.78 -19.87
C ARG A 139 -3.75 9.77 -19.25
N ARG A 140 -2.55 9.34 -18.82
CA ARG A 140 -1.40 10.26 -18.55
C ARG A 140 -0.75 10.73 -19.86
N MET A 141 -0.58 9.85 -20.84
CA MET A 141 0.04 10.16 -22.14
C MET A 141 -0.81 11.16 -22.95
N GLU A 142 -2.12 11.02 -22.95
CA GLU A 142 -3.06 11.99 -23.58
C GLU A 142 -2.93 13.40 -23.00
N LEU A 143 -2.65 13.53 -21.69
CA LEU A 143 -2.45 14.83 -21.07
C LEU A 143 -1.21 15.56 -21.60
N THR A 144 -0.25 14.91 -22.25
CA THR A 144 0.97 15.58 -22.75
C THR A 144 0.67 16.74 -23.71
N ALA A 145 -0.39 16.64 -24.51
CA ALA A 145 -0.87 17.70 -25.41
C ALA A 145 -1.58 18.86 -24.67
N SER A 146 -2.03 18.64 -23.42
CA SER A 146 -2.71 19.66 -22.62
C SER A 146 -1.72 20.69 -22.03
N PRO A 147 -2.15 21.94 -21.73
CA PRO A 147 -1.28 22.99 -21.21
C PRO A 147 -0.54 22.58 -19.91
N PRO A 148 0.73 22.97 -19.70
CA PRO A 148 1.53 22.51 -18.55
C PRO A 148 0.87 22.73 -17.18
N LYS A 149 0.20 23.87 -16.99
CA LYS A 149 -0.58 24.16 -15.76
C LYS A 149 -1.69 23.13 -15.52
N ARG A 150 -2.41 22.73 -16.58
CA ARG A 150 -3.51 21.75 -16.52
C ARG A 150 -2.98 20.35 -16.21
N ARG A 151 -1.83 19.97 -16.81
CA ARG A 151 -1.14 18.71 -16.48
C ARG A 151 -0.76 18.65 -15.01
N ALA A 152 -0.16 19.71 -14.48
CA ALA A 152 0.24 19.78 -13.07
C ALA A 152 -0.96 19.77 -12.09
N GLU A 153 -2.08 20.38 -12.47
CA GLU A 153 -3.32 20.39 -11.67
C GLU A 153 -3.96 18.99 -11.55
N LEU A 154 -3.99 18.24 -12.65
CA LEU A 154 -4.56 16.88 -12.73
C LEU A 154 -3.60 15.81 -12.17
N ALA A 155 -2.29 16.03 -12.29
CA ALA A 155 -1.26 15.16 -11.71
C ALA A 155 -1.04 15.37 -10.21
N ARG A 156 -1.56 16.46 -9.62
CA ARG A 156 -1.42 16.75 -8.19
C ARG A 156 -2.04 15.64 -7.34
N PRO A 157 -1.27 14.93 -6.49
CA PRO A 157 -1.81 13.93 -5.58
C PRO A 157 -2.82 14.54 -4.61
N ARG A 158 -3.90 13.82 -4.35
CA ARG A 158 -4.95 14.16 -3.38
C ARG A 158 -5.39 12.90 -2.66
N GLU A 159 -5.97 13.05 -1.49
CA GLU A 159 -6.80 11.99 -0.90
C GLU A 159 -8.24 12.21 -1.35
N VAL A 160 -8.92 11.14 -1.76
CA VAL A 160 -10.36 11.13 -2.02
C VAL A 160 -10.96 9.93 -1.30
N ALA A 161 -12.03 10.15 -0.53
CA ALA A 161 -12.74 9.10 0.19
C ALA A 161 -14.26 9.30 0.08
N TRP A 162 -14.98 8.19 0.21
CA TRP A 162 -16.43 8.17 0.31
C TRP A 162 -16.86 7.09 1.30
N ALA A 163 -17.98 7.34 1.98
CA ALA A 163 -18.54 6.42 2.96
C ALA A 163 -19.21 5.22 2.28
N ASP A 164 -19.51 4.19 3.07
CA ASP A 164 -20.37 3.09 2.64
C ASP A 164 -21.74 3.63 2.21
N LEU A 165 -22.33 2.99 1.18
CA LEU A 165 -23.58 3.38 0.53
C LEU A 165 -23.55 4.72 -0.22
N ALA A 166 -22.38 5.23 -0.63
CA ALA A 166 -22.29 6.41 -1.49
C ALA A 166 -22.81 6.14 -2.92
N GLU A 167 -23.48 7.13 -3.54
CA GLU A 167 -23.93 7.01 -4.93
C GLU A 167 -22.77 7.19 -5.93
N PRO A 168 -22.66 6.36 -6.99
CA PRO A 168 -21.61 6.48 -8.01
C PRO A 168 -21.48 7.87 -8.63
N ARG A 169 -22.60 8.59 -8.83
CA ARG A 169 -22.57 9.95 -9.38
C ARG A 169 -22.04 10.97 -8.37
N GLU A 170 -22.34 10.82 -7.09
CA GLU A 170 -21.76 11.68 -6.04
C GLU A 170 -20.25 11.46 -5.94
N VAL A 171 -19.80 10.20 -6.00
CA VAL A 171 -18.37 9.84 -6.03
C VAL A 171 -17.68 10.42 -7.27
N LEU A 172 -18.29 10.32 -8.46
CA LEU A 172 -17.71 10.92 -9.67
C LEU A 172 -17.64 12.46 -9.58
N ASP A 173 -18.63 13.11 -8.96
CA ASP A 173 -18.59 14.56 -8.70
C ASP A 173 -17.49 14.94 -7.70
N ARG A 174 -17.29 14.16 -6.63
CA ARG A 174 -16.16 14.31 -5.69
C ARG A 174 -14.79 14.18 -6.39
N LEU A 175 -14.69 13.30 -7.39
CA LEU A 175 -13.47 13.07 -8.18
C LEU A 175 -13.18 14.18 -9.20
N THR A 176 -14.23 14.74 -9.83
CA THR A 176 -14.11 15.66 -10.98
C THR A 176 -14.14 17.15 -10.58
N ARG A 177 -15.02 17.52 -9.64
CA ARG A 177 -15.24 18.91 -9.21
C ARG A 177 -13.96 19.60 -8.67
N PRO A 178 -13.06 18.95 -7.90
CA PRO A 178 -11.81 19.57 -7.43
C PRO A 178 -10.79 19.90 -8.54
N ALA A 179 -11.00 19.42 -9.77
CA ALA A 179 -10.23 19.77 -10.95
C ALA A 179 -11.09 20.50 -12.02
N GLY A 180 -12.29 20.97 -11.66
CA GLY A 180 -13.20 21.66 -12.59
C GLY A 180 -13.58 20.83 -13.82
N LEU A 181 -13.52 19.50 -13.74
CA LEU A 181 -13.84 18.61 -14.86
C LEU A 181 -15.35 18.49 -15.05
N ARG A 182 -15.81 18.55 -16.31
CA ARG A 182 -17.19 18.21 -16.68
C ARG A 182 -17.29 16.75 -17.13
N VAL A 183 -18.32 16.04 -16.71
CA VAL A 183 -18.66 14.70 -17.25
C VAL A 183 -19.63 14.89 -18.41
N LEU A 184 -19.30 14.34 -19.59
CA LEU A 184 -20.11 14.54 -20.81
C LEU A 184 -21.27 13.54 -20.97
N ASN A 185 -21.31 12.48 -20.16
CA ASN A 185 -22.28 11.37 -20.21
C ASN A 185 -22.39 10.62 -18.85
N PRO A 186 -22.74 11.31 -17.75
CA PRO A 186 -22.84 10.70 -16.40
C PRO A 186 -23.98 9.68 -16.27
N GLU A 187 -24.90 9.62 -17.23
CA GLU A 187 -25.98 8.64 -17.31
C GLU A 187 -25.50 7.20 -17.60
N GLN A 188 -24.25 7.02 -18.04
CA GLN A 188 -23.64 5.68 -18.16
C GLN A 188 -23.32 5.05 -16.81
N LEU A 189 -23.26 5.82 -15.72
CA LEU A 189 -23.18 5.24 -14.38
C LEU A 189 -24.57 4.71 -13.95
N PRO A 190 -24.66 3.43 -13.54
CA PRO A 190 -25.88 2.88 -12.97
C PRO A 190 -26.22 3.54 -11.64
N TYR A 191 -27.50 3.53 -11.28
CA TYR A 191 -27.93 3.80 -9.91
C TYR A 191 -27.61 2.54 -9.08
N ASP A 192 -26.70 2.68 -8.13
CA ASP A 192 -26.14 1.61 -7.32
C ASP A 192 -25.59 2.21 -6.01
N LEU A 193 -25.12 1.40 -5.07
CA LEU A 193 -24.54 1.84 -3.80
C LEU A 193 -23.10 1.32 -3.69
N MET A 194 -22.14 2.23 -3.51
CA MET A 194 -20.72 1.89 -3.42
C MET A 194 -20.30 1.51 -2.00
N ALA A 195 -19.29 0.64 -1.91
CA ALA A 195 -18.62 0.36 -0.64
C ALA A 195 -17.74 1.54 -0.22
N GLU A 196 -17.47 1.66 1.08
CA GLU A 196 -16.48 2.61 1.63
C GLU A 196 -15.09 2.39 1.01
N GLU A 197 -14.49 3.45 0.47
CA GLU A 197 -13.12 3.44 -0.05
C GLU A 197 -12.36 4.73 0.28
N THR A 198 -11.04 4.63 0.34
CA THR A 198 -10.11 5.76 0.42
C THR A 198 -9.00 5.57 -0.60
N LEU A 199 -8.81 6.58 -1.45
CA LEU A 199 -7.79 6.66 -2.49
C LEU A 199 -6.74 7.72 -2.07
N PRO A 200 -5.74 7.35 -1.23
CA PRO A 200 -4.73 8.28 -0.75
C PRO A 200 -3.72 8.61 -1.84
N GLN A 201 -3.16 9.83 -1.79
CA GLN A 201 -2.06 10.31 -2.65
C GLN A 201 -2.23 9.97 -4.14
N SER A 202 -3.47 10.01 -4.63
CA SER A 202 -3.84 9.63 -5.99
C SER A 202 -4.08 10.86 -6.85
N SER A 203 -3.59 10.84 -8.09
CA SER A 203 -3.87 11.89 -9.07
C SER A 203 -5.29 11.77 -9.64
N THR A 204 -5.79 12.82 -10.30
CA THR A 204 -7.12 12.77 -10.95
C THR A 204 -7.20 11.67 -12.02
N VAL A 205 -6.10 11.33 -12.69
CA VAL A 205 -6.03 10.18 -13.61
C VAL A 205 -6.29 8.88 -12.85
N GLU A 206 -5.50 8.62 -11.81
CA GLU A 206 -5.52 7.34 -11.09
C GLU A 206 -6.86 7.10 -10.39
N SER A 207 -7.39 8.11 -9.71
CA SER A 207 -8.66 7.98 -9.00
C SER A 207 -9.84 7.79 -9.97
N LEU A 208 -9.84 8.45 -11.13
CA LEU A 208 -10.85 8.20 -12.17
C LEU A 208 -10.69 6.83 -12.83
N THR A 209 -9.46 6.36 -13.08
CA THR A 209 -9.21 5.03 -13.66
C THR A 209 -9.66 3.91 -12.70
N LEU A 210 -9.35 4.03 -11.41
CA LEU A 210 -9.80 3.11 -10.35
C LEU A 210 -11.34 3.09 -10.25
N PHE A 211 -11.95 4.27 -10.16
CA PHE A 211 -13.41 4.41 -10.05
C PHE A 211 -14.15 3.86 -11.26
N CYS A 212 -13.78 4.23 -12.49
CA CYS A 212 -14.52 3.81 -13.69
C CYS A 212 -14.43 2.29 -13.91
N ALA A 213 -13.27 1.69 -13.61
CA ALA A 213 -13.06 0.25 -13.80
C ALA A 213 -14.07 -0.61 -13.03
N GLN A 214 -14.50 -0.17 -11.83
CA GLN A 214 -15.55 -0.83 -11.03
C GLN A 214 -16.89 -0.98 -11.76
N PHE A 215 -17.17 -0.15 -12.75
CA PHE A 215 -18.40 -0.20 -13.56
C PHE A 215 -18.18 -0.88 -14.92
N GLY A 216 -16.98 -1.42 -15.18
CA GLY A 216 -16.60 -1.88 -16.51
C GLY A 216 -16.44 -0.71 -17.50
N LEU A 217 -16.12 0.49 -17.00
CA LEU A 217 -15.93 1.71 -17.80
C LEU A 217 -14.47 2.18 -17.75
N GLY A 218 -14.03 2.81 -18.84
CA GLY A 218 -12.94 3.77 -18.85
C GLY A 218 -13.48 5.20 -18.91
N PHE A 219 -12.56 6.16 -18.97
CA PHE A 219 -12.87 7.53 -19.38
C PHE A 219 -11.87 7.99 -20.43
N GLU A 220 -12.22 8.99 -21.23
CA GLU A 220 -11.34 9.66 -22.20
C GLU A 220 -11.33 11.16 -21.93
N TRP A 221 -10.21 11.84 -22.21
CA TRP A 221 -10.16 13.30 -22.12
C TRP A 221 -10.91 13.96 -23.28
N SER A 222 -11.58 15.07 -22.97
CA SER A 222 -12.16 15.96 -23.97
C SER A 222 -11.85 17.43 -23.63
N GLU A 223 -12.02 18.31 -24.62
CA GLU A 223 -11.87 19.76 -24.46
C GLU A 223 -10.54 20.17 -23.79
N ASN A 224 -9.39 19.67 -24.28
CA ASN A 224 -8.06 19.91 -23.69
C ASN A 224 -7.97 19.53 -22.19
N ALA A 225 -8.61 18.42 -21.82
CA ALA A 225 -8.78 17.92 -20.46
C ALA A 225 -9.55 18.88 -19.53
N ALA A 226 -10.50 19.67 -20.06
CA ALA A 226 -11.54 20.35 -19.29
C ALA A 226 -12.77 19.45 -19.05
N ALA A 227 -12.93 18.37 -19.81
CA ALA A 227 -14.01 17.41 -19.65
C ALA A 227 -13.54 15.95 -19.79
N ILE A 228 -14.36 15.01 -19.32
CA ILE A 228 -14.20 13.57 -19.53
C ILE A 228 -15.45 12.96 -20.17
N ARG A 229 -15.24 11.96 -21.02
CA ARG A 229 -16.29 11.08 -21.55
C ARG A 229 -16.12 9.68 -20.97
N LEU A 230 -17.15 9.11 -20.37
CA LEU A 230 -17.19 7.71 -19.98
C LEU A 230 -17.31 6.83 -21.24
N VAL A 231 -16.60 5.70 -21.25
CA VAL A 231 -16.58 4.73 -22.37
C VAL A 231 -16.51 3.31 -21.83
N PRO A 232 -16.87 2.27 -22.59
CA PRO A 232 -16.61 0.88 -22.19
C PRO A 232 -15.12 0.65 -21.87
N PHE A 233 -14.83 -0.11 -20.82
CA PHE A 233 -13.45 -0.50 -20.51
C PHE A 233 -12.93 -1.47 -21.59
N PRO A 234 -11.76 -1.25 -22.19
CA PRO A 234 -11.26 -2.10 -23.27
C PRO A 234 -10.72 -3.43 -22.75
N ALA A 235 -11.10 -4.53 -23.41
CA ALA A 235 -10.64 -5.89 -23.11
C ALA A 235 -9.10 -6.04 -23.22
N ALA A 236 -8.48 -5.26 -24.09
CA ALA A 236 -7.02 -5.14 -24.20
C ALA A 236 -6.64 -3.66 -24.34
N ALA A 237 -5.83 -3.16 -23.40
CA ALA A 237 -5.19 -1.85 -23.50
C ALA A 237 -3.71 -2.04 -23.86
N THR A 238 -3.21 -1.26 -24.80
CA THR A 238 -1.79 -1.18 -25.16
C THR A 238 -1.36 0.26 -25.37
N ILE A 239 -0.08 0.55 -25.11
CA ILE A 239 0.60 1.78 -25.52
C ILE A 239 1.70 1.42 -26.54
N THR A 240 1.96 2.32 -27.49
CA THR A 240 3.16 2.26 -28.32
C THR A 240 4.21 3.18 -27.71
N ARG A 241 5.40 2.64 -27.42
CA ARG A 241 6.53 3.39 -26.84
C ARG A 241 7.85 2.99 -27.53
N PRO A 242 8.64 3.95 -28.03
CA PRO A 242 9.97 3.66 -28.58
C PRO A 242 11.04 3.66 -27.47
N HIS A 243 11.71 2.52 -27.30
CA HIS A 243 12.75 2.29 -26.30
C HIS A 243 14.16 2.46 -26.89
N PRO A 244 14.99 3.38 -26.38
CA PRO A 244 16.36 3.56 -26.86
C PRO A 244 17.29 2.44 -26.34
N VAL A 245 17.84 1.63 -27.24
CA VAL A 245 18.67 0.47 -26.91
C VAL A 245 20.09 0.65 -27.44
N PRO A 246 21.15 0.49 -26.60
CA PRO A 246 22.53 0.54 -27.06
C PRO A 246 22.77 -0.47 -28.19
N ALA A 247 23.45 -0.05 -29.26
CA ALA A 247 23.58 -0.85 -30.49
C ALA A 247 24.13 -2.27 -30.25
N ALA A 248 25.08 -2.42 -29.31
CA ALA A 248 25.66 -3.72 -28.92
C ALA A 248 24.62 -4.69 -28.32
N ARG A 249 23.57 -4.20 -27.66
CA ARG A 249 22.49 -5.00 -27.04
C ARG A 249 21.22 -5.07 -27.89
N MET A 250 21.16 -4.39 -29.04
CA MET A 250 19.96 -4.35 -29.90
C MET A 250 19.44 -5.75 -30.28
N LYS A 251 20.34 -6.66 -30.68
CA LYS A 251 19.99 -8.05 -31.03
C LYS A 251 19.56 -8.88 -29.81
N GLU A 252 20.17 -8.63 -28.66
CA GLU A 252 19.87 -9.30 -27.39
C GLU A 252 18.45 -8.95 -26.92
N ILE A 253 18.17 -7.65 -26.74
CA ILE A 253 16.87 -7.14 -26.25
C ILE A 253 15.74 -7.51 -27.23
N THR A 254 15.94 -7.35 -28.54
CA THR A 254 14.93 -7.72 -29.55
C THR A 254 14.65 -9.23 -29.55
N GLY A 255 15.66 -10.05 -29.25
CA GLY A 255 15.50 -11.49 -29.07
C GLY A 255 14.72 -11.85 -27.80
N GLN A 256 15.04 -11.20 -26.67
CA GLN A 256 14.33 -11.38 -25.40
C GLN A 256 12.85 -11.03 -25.52
N ILE A 257 12.50 -9.88 -26.13
CA ILE A 257 11.10 -9.46 -26.33
C ILE A 257 10.33 -10.49 -27.15
N ARG A 258 10.88 -10.91 -28.30
CA ARG A 258 10.24 -11.92 -29.18
C ARG A 258 10.18 -13.33 -28.58
N SER A 259 11.03 -13.64 -27.59
CA SER A 259 10.99 -14.91 -26.88
C SER A 259 10.05 -14.90 -25.67
N ALA A 260 9.82 -13.74 -25.04
CA ALA A 260 8.93 -13.59 -23.89
C ALA A 260 7.47 -13.36 -24.31
N TRP A 261 7.27 -12.62 -25.41
CA TRP A 261 5.96 -12.26 -25.94
C TRP A 261 5.96 -12.42 -27.48
N PRO A 262 5.85 -13.65 -28.01
CA PRO A 262 5.86 -13.93 -29.44
C PRO A 262 4.73 -13.24 -30.23
N GLU A 263 3.67 -12.80 -29.54
CA GLU A 263 2.53 -12.09 -30.11
C GLU A 263 2.79 -10.61 -30.43
N LEU A 264 3.87 -10.02 -29.91
CA LEU A 264 4.14 -8.59 -30.08
C LEU A 264 4.78 -8.27 -31.45
N ALA A 265 4.17 -7.31 -32.16
CA ALA A 265 4.74 -6.73 -33.37
C ALA A 265 5.92 -5.79 -33.02
N VAL A 266 7.14 -6.36 -32.94
CA VAL A 266 8.37 -5.62 -32.58
C VAL A 266 9.09 -5.08 -33.80
N THR A 267 9.13 -3.76 -33.92
CA THR A 267 9.91 -3.00 -34.92
C THR A 267 11.22 -2.48 -34.34
N THR A 268 12.22 -2.21 -35.19
CA THR A 268 13.54 -1.70 -34.78
C THR A 268 14.03 -0.64 -35.75
N THR A 269 14.24 0.58 -35.26
CA THR A 269 14.56 1.77 -36.09
C THR A 269 15.58 2.66 -35.37
N ALA A 270 16.69 3.01 -36.04
CA ALA A 270 17.65 4.04 -35.60
C ALA A 270 18.07 3.96 -34.11
N GLY A 271 18.47 2.79 -33.63
CA GLY A 271 18.88 2.58 -32.23
C GLY A 271 17.73 2.48 -31.22
N LYS A 272 16.49 2.30 -31.69
CA LYS A 272 15.30 2.12 -30.86
C LYS A 272 14.59 0.80 -31.20
N VAL A 273 13.94 0.22 -30.20
CA VAL A 273 12.97 -0.87 -30.34
C VAL A 273 11.58 -0.30 -30.06
N GLU A 274 10.60 -0.54 -30.91
CA GLU A 274 9.25 0.00 -30.75
C GLU A 274 8.21 -1.09 -31.01
N PHE A 275 7.26 -1.21 -30.09
CA PHE A 275 6.16 -2.16 -30.11
C PHE A 275 4.94 -1.56 -29.41
N ALA A 276 3.75 -2.08 -29.75
CA ALA A 276 2.52 -1.81 -29.00
C ALA A 276 2.33 -2.91 -27.95
N GLY A 277 2.23 -2.56 -26.67
CA GLY A 277 2.18 -3.52 -25.56
C GLY A 277 1.64 -2.91 -24.28
N ARG A 278 1.47 -3.72 -23.23
CA ARG A 278 1.07 -3.26 -21.89
C ARG A 278 2.21 -2.54 -21.18
N ILE A 279 1.89 -1.64 -20.25
CA ILE A 279 2.91 -0.89 -19.49
C ILE A 279 3.88 -1.82 -18.74
N GLU A 280 3.39 -2.95 -18.22
CA GLU A 280 4.21 -4.01 -17.60
C GLU A 280 5.29 -4.55 -18.55
N GLN A 281 4.96 -4.72 -19.84
CA GLN A 281 5.88 -5.23 -20.86
C GLN A 281 6.92 -4.15 -21.21
N HIS A 282 6.53 -2.88 -21.22
CA HIS A 282 7.45 -1.75 -21.41
C HIS A 282 8.38 -1.56 -20.21
N GLU A 283 7.86 -1.60 -18.97
CA GLU A 283 8.65 -1.54 -17.73
C GLU A 283 9.68 -2.68 -17.66
N GLN A 284 9.28 -3.91 -18.02
CA GLN A 284 10.18 -5.05 -18.05
C GLN A 284 11.29 -4.91 -19.11
N VAL A 285 11.00 -4.29 -20.26
CA VAL A 285 12.00 -3.95 -21.29
C VAL A 285 12.92 -2.83 -20.84
N GLU A 286 12.40 -1.80 -20.16
CA GLU A 286 13.20 -0.75 -19.54
C GLU A 286 14.19 -1.35 -18.51
N GLU A 287 13.76 -2.34 -17.69
CA GLU A 287 14.66 -3.10 -16.80
C GLU A 287 15.69 -3.94 -17.59
N TRP A 288 15.33 -4.62 -18.68
CA TRP A 288 16.31 -5.38 -19.45
C TRP A 288 17.38 -4.49 -20.10
N ILE A 289 17.00 -3.31 -20.60
CA ILE A 289 17.93 -2.33 -21.19
C ILE A 289 18.80 -1.69 -20.10
N ARG A 290 18.19 -1.30 -18.98
CA ARG A 290 18.82 -0.63 -17.83
C ARG A 290 18.52 -1.40 -16.54
N PRO A 291 19.19 -2.55 -16.30
CA PRO A 291 18.95 -3.30 -15.08
C PRO A 291 19.36 -2.44 -13.90
N ALA A 292 18.39 -2.09 -13.06
CA ALA A 292 18.67 -1.47 -11.79
C ALA A 292 19.62 -2.39 -11.02
N SER A 293 20.56 -1.80 -10.27
CA SER A 293 21.31 -2.55 -9.26
C SER A 293 20.31 -3.11 -8.27
N LYS A 294 19.91 -4.38 -8.45
CA LYS A 294 18.86 -5.02 -7.65
C LYS A 294 19.17 -4.77 -6.18
N PRO A 295 18.23 -4.26 -5.37
CA PRO A 295 18.44 -4.21 -3.93
C PRO A 295 18.76 -5.64 -3.52
N VAL A 296 19.99 -5.85 -3.03
CA VAL A 296 20.47 -7.18 -2.65
C VAL A 296 19.54 -7.64 -1.54
N ARG A 297 18.61 -8.57 -1.84
CA ARG A 297 17.69 -9.17 -0.85
C ARG A 297 18.56 -9.50 0.35
N PRO A 298 18.41 -8.78 1.48
CA PRO A 298 19.39 -8.88 2.54
C PRO A 298 19.35 -10.32 3.03
N LYS A 299 20.48 -11.03 2.96
CA LYS A 299 20.59 -12.35 3.58
C LYS A 299 20.04 -12.20 5.00
N PRO A 300 19.05 -13.00 5.43
CA PRO A 300 18.38 -12.77 6.69
C PRO A 300 19.43 -12.78 7.80
N LYS A 301 19.73 -11.60 8.33
CA LYS A 301 20.56 -11.47 9.53
C LYS A 301 19.80 -12.19 10.63
N PRO A 302 20.47 -12.94 11.53
CA PRO A 302 19.85 -13.34 12.79
C PRO A 302 19.27 -12.09 13.45
N VAL A 303 17.94 -12.02 13.54
CA VAL A 303 17.25 -10.81 13.99
C VAL A 303 17.26 -10.81 15.51
N ASP A 304 17.82 -9.75 16.10
CA ASP A 304 17.65 -9.44 17.52
C ASP A 304 16.16 -9.14 17.78
N LEU A 305 15.44 -10.17 18.22
CA LEU A 305 13.99 -10.14 18.43
C LEU A 305 13.56 -9.08 19.45
N SER A 306 14.43 -8.66 20.37
CA SER A 306 14.15 -7.61 21.35
C SER A 306 13.76 -6.26 20.73
N ARG A 307 14.09 -6.06 19.44
CA ARG A 307 13.82 -4.82 18.68
C ARG A 307 12.74 -4.99 17.61
N LYS A 308 12.21 -6.20 17.42
CA LYS A 308 11.20 -6.46 16.39
C LYS A 308 9.82 -6.00 16.88
N ARG A 309 9.04 -5.43 15.96
CA ARG A 309 7.63 -5.10 16.17
C ARG A 309 6.75 -6.03 15.36
N LEU A 310 5.70 -6.54 15.99
CA LEU A 310 4.78 -7.53 15.46
C LEU A 310 3.35 -7.02 15.62
N THR A 311 2.76 -6.57 14.52
CA THR A 311 1.31 -6.35 14.42
C THR A 311 0.69 -7.61 13.86
N PHE A 312 -0.20 -8.26 14.61
CA PHE A 312 -0.93 -9.44 14.16
C PHE A 312 -2.33 -9.49 14.77
N ARG A 313 -3.29 -9.98 13.98
CA ARG A 313 -4.66 -10.24 14.43
C ARG A 313 -5.05 -11.66 14.06
N VAL A 314 -5.28 -12.47 15.08
CA VAL A 314 -5.72 -13.87 14.99
C VAL A 314 -7.11 -13.96 15.61
N ALA A 315 -8.03 -14.69 14.99
CA ALA A 315 -9.38 -14.87 15.51
C ALA A 315 -9.82 -16.32 15.32
N GLN A 316 -10.11 -17.00 16.44
CA GLN A 316 -10.57 -18.39 16.47
C GLN A 316 -9.64 -19.40 15.76
N THR A 317 -8.32 -19.19 15.82
CA THR A 317 -7.30 -20.11 15.26
C THR A 317 -6.78 -21.04 16.36
N PRO A 318 -6.60 -22.36 16.11
CA PRO A 318 -5.96 -23.27 17.04
C PRO A 318 -4.56 -22.80 17.44
N ALA A 319 -4.21 -22.89 18.73
CA ALA A 319 -2.93 -22.42 19.25
C ALA A 319 -1.72 -23.04 18.52
N ARG A 320 -1.77 -24.34 18.19
CA ARG A 320 -0.77 -25.05 17.36
C ARG A 320 -0.41 -24.33 16.07
N ASP A 321 -1.38 -23.71 15.40
CA ASP A 321 -1.16 -23.05 14.10
C ASP A 321 -0.62 -21.62 14.30
N VAL A 322 -0.97 -20.97 15.43
CA VAL A 322 -0.43 -19.67 15.84
C VAL A 322 1.03 -19.77 16.27
N LEU A 323 1.37 -20.76 17.12
CA LEU A 323 2.74 -21.02 17.55
C LEU A 323 3.64 -21.33 16.35
N LYS A 324 3.24 -22.29 15.52
CA LYS A 324 3.96 -22.66 14.28
C LYS A 324 4.14 -21.49 13.31
N ALA A 325 3.19 -20.55 13.29
CA ALA A 325 3.33 -19.35 12.46
C ALA A 325 4.35 -18.35 13.01
N LEU A 326 4.51 -18.29 14.34
CA LEU A 326 5.53 -17.48 15.02
C LEU A 326 6.92 -18.13 14.98
N GLU A 327 7.03 -19.45 14.94
CA GLU A 327 8.31 -20.17 14.78
C GLU A 327 9.07 -19.72 13.52
N ALA A 328 8.38 -19.56 12.39
CA ALA A 328 9.00 -19.06 11.15
C ALA A 328 9.52 -17.62 11.25
N THR A 329 9.14 -16.86 12.29
CA THR A 329 9.64 -15.50 12.53
C THR A 329 10.98 -15.46 13.27
N GLY A 330 11.45 -16.61 13.78
CA GLY A 330 12.62 -16.77 14.63
C GLY A 330 12.32 -17.10 16.11
N LEU A 331 11.05 -17.21 16.50
CA LEU A 331 10.62 -17.51 17.87
C LEU A 331 10.37 -19.01 18.06
N ALA A 332 11.36 -19.76 18.54
CA ALA A 332 11.15 -21.17 18.88
C ALA A 332 10.23 -21.31 20.12
N PHE A 333 9.35 -22.32 20.14
CA PHE A 333 8.49 -22.59 21.29
C PHE A 333 8.82 -23.93 21.96
N ASP A 334 8.94 -23.92 23.28
CA ASP A 334 9.22 -25.05 24.16
C ASP A 334 8.00 -25.22 25.07
N VAL A 335 7.06 -26.07 24.66
CA VAL A 335 5.72 -26.21 25.27
C VAL A 335 5.67 -27.46 26.14
N ALA A 336 5.42 -27.28 27.43
CA ALA A 336 5.31 -28.39 28.38
C ALA A 336 4.01 -29.20 28.18
N GLU A 337 4.06 -30.49 28.53
CA GLU A 337 2.87 -31.34 28.59
C GLU A 337 1.81 -30.76 29.54
N GLY A 338 0.54 -30.84 29.13
CA GLY A 338 -0.61 -30.27 29.88
C GLY A 338 -1.18 -28.97 29.32
N ILE A 339 -0.58 -28.38 28.28
CA ILE A 339 -1.16 -27.24 27.54
C ILE A 339 -1.96 -27.76 26.33
N ASP A 340 -3.23 -27.38 26.23
CA ASP A 340 -4.08 -27.70 25.07
C ASP A 340 -3.73 -26.80 23.87
N LEU A 341 -3.21 -27.43 22.82
CA LEU A 341 -2.81 -26.76 21.58
C LEU A 341 -3.92 -26.63 20.53
N ASP A 342 -5.09 -27.24 20.74
CA ASP A 342 -6.28 -27.04 19.89
C ASP A 342 -7.20 -25.90 20.41
N THR A 343 -6.91 -25.36 21.60
CA THR A 343 -7.53 -24.15 22.16
C THR A 343 -7.50 -22.98 21.15
N ARG A 344 -8.65 -22.29 21.04
CA ARG A 344 -8.93 -21.30 19.99
C ARG A 344 -8.51 -19.89 20.41
N LEU A 345 -7.29 -19.50 20.05
CA LEU A 345 -6.75 -18.17 20.35
C LEU A 345 -7.47 -17.08 19.55
N SER A 346 -7.63 -15.92 20.18
CA SER A 346 -8.18 -14.70 19.57
C SER A 346 -7.40 -13.49 20.09
N LEU A 347 -6.44 -13.02 19.30
CA LEU A 347 -5.41 -12.05 19.68
C LEU A 347 -5.47 -10.86 18.73
N GLU A 348 -5.41 -9.64 19.26
CA GLU A 348 -5.23 -8.43 18.47
C GLU A 348 -4.11 -7.60 19.10
N LEU A 349 -2.92 -7.66 18.49
CA LEU A 349 -1.74 -6.93 18.94
C LEU A 349 -1.21 -6.05 17.81
N ARG A 350 -0.79 -4.83 18.18
CA ARG A 350 -0.31 -3.78 17.28
C ARG A 350 0.99 -3.22 17.85
N ASP A 351 2.03 -3.11 17.03
CA ASP A 351 3.39 -2.71 17.45
C ASP A 351 3.98 -3.52 18.63
N ALA A 352 3.51 -4.76 18.84
CA ALA A 352 3.90 -5.55 19.99
C ALA A 352 5.31 -6.13 19.84
N THR A 353 6.06 -6.18 20.94
CA THR A 353 7.29 -6.96 21.04
C THR A 353 6.98 -8.45 21.06
N PRO A 354 7.94 -9.31 20.69
CA PRO A 354 7.89 -10.75 20.94
C PRO A 354 7.54 -11.15 22.38
N ALA A 355 7.87 -10.33 23.39
CA ALA A 355 7.47 -10.60 24.78
C ALA A 355 5.94 -10.49 24.96
N GLU A 356 5.36 -9.35 24.56
CA GLU A 356 3.91 -9.10 24.62
C GLU A 356 3.12 -10.10 23.75
N VAL A 357 3.68 -10.53 22.61
CA VAL A 357 3.12 -11.59 21.76
C VAL A 357 3.01 -12.92 22.51
N VAL A 358 4.10 -13.36 23.15
CA VAL A 358 4.16 -14.64 23.87
C VAL A 358 3.33 -14.59 25.15
N GLU A 359 3.37 -13.49 25.89
CA GLU A 359 2.58 -13.29 27.11
C GLU A 359 1.08 -13.33 26.83
N ALA A 360 0.60 -12.67 25.77
CA ALA A 360 -0.81 -12.70 25.38
C ALA A 360 -1.28 -14.09 24.94
N ILE A 361 -0.41 -14.90 24.31
CA ILE A 361 -0.68 -16.30 24.01
C ILE A 361 -0.75 -17.13 25.29
N ALA A 362 0.23 -16.96 26.18
CA ALA A 362 0.32 -17.70 27.44
C ALA A 362 -0.90 -17.45 28.34
N ALA A 363 -1.36 -16.20 28.45
CA ALA A 363 -2.56 -15.82 29.18
C ALA A 363 -3.84 -16.51 28.65
N GLN A 364 -3.98 -16.67 27.33
CA GLN A 364 -5.13 -17.39 26.74
C GLN A 364 -5.02 -18.91 26.88
N LEU A 365 -3.80 -19.45 26.98
CA LEU A 365 -3.53 -20.87 27.22
C LEU A 365 -3.50 -21.26 28.72
N ARG A 366 -3.69 -20.30 29.64
CA ARG A 366 -3.46 -20.48 31.09
C ARG A 366 -2.09 -21.08 31.38
N ALA A 367 -1.09 -20.50 30.74
CA ALA A 367 0.31 -20.87 30.85
C ALA A 367 1.14 -19.69 31.37
N VAL A 368 2.22 -20.00 32.08
CA VAL A 368 3.29 -19.08 32.42
C VAL A 368 4.32 -19.11 31.29
N SER A 369 4.65 -17.93 30.75
CA SER A 369 5.69 -17.75 29.74
C SER A 369 7.03 -17.32 30.33
N GLU A 370 8.11 -17.87 29.80
CA GLU A 370 9.50 -17.50 30.10
C GLU A 370 10.26 -17.40 28.77
N ILE A 371 11.02 -16.33 28.53
CA ILE A 371 11.66 -16.08 27.22
C ILE A 371 13.17 -15.96 27.39
N ASP A 372 13.90 -16.84 26.70
CA ASP A 372 15.36 -16.89 26.67
C ASP A 372 15.83 -16.59 25.23
N GLY A 373 16.11 -15.32 24.95
CA GLY A 373 16.60 -14.81 23.66
C GLY A 373 15.63 -15.03 22.49
N THR A 374 15.73 -16.18 21.84
CA THR A 374 14.91 -16.62 20.70
C THR A 374 13.87 -17.69 21.05
N THR A 375 13.86 -18.18 22.29
CA THR A 375 13.05 -19.34 22.70
C THR A 375 12.05 -18.96 23.78
N ALA A 376 10.78 -19.21 23.50
CA ALA A 376 9.66 -19.01 24.43
C ALA A 376 9.25 -20.34 25.07
N ARG A 377 9.42 -20.47 26.37
CA ARG A 377 8.93 -21.58 27.19
C ARG A 377 7.51 -21.32 27.65
N LEU A 378 6.61 -22.27 27.44
CA LEU A 378 5.24 -22.24 27.95
C LEU A 378 5.03 -23.41 28.92
N LYS A 379 4.67 -23.11 30.16
CA LYS A 379 4.41 -24.09 31.24
C LYS A 379 2.99 -23.89 31.77
N PRO A 380 2.18 -24.93 32.03
CA PRO A 380 0.83 -24.74 32.55
C PRO A 380 0.84 -24.01 33.90
N GLU A 381 -0.15 -23.14 34.12
CA GLU A 381 -0.28 -22.37 35.37
C GLU A 381 -0.59 -23.30 36.56
N ALA A 382 0.09 -23.05 37.68
CA ALA A 382 0.16 -23.96 38.83
C ALA A 382 -1.17 -24.06 39.61
N GLY A 383 -2.09 -24.88 39.10
CA GLY A 383 -3.40 -25.13 39.70
C GLY A 383 -4.38 -25.86 38.77
N THR A 384 -4.13 -25.89 37.45
CA THR A 384 -4.99 -26.57 36.48
C THR A 384 -4.57 -28.02 36.29
N ARG A 385 -5.52 -28.96 36.41
CA ARG A 385 -5.32 -30.40 36.23
C ARG A 385 -6.60 -31.07 35.74
#